data_AF-A0A087L3H8-F1
#
_entry.id   AF-A0A087L3H8-F1
#
_cell.length_a   1.000
_cell.length_b   1.000
_cell.length_c   1.000
_cell.angle_alpha   90.00
_cell.angle_beta   90.00
_cell.angle_gamma   90.00
#
_symmetry.space_group_name_H-M   'P 1'
#
loop_
_entity.id
_entity.type
_entity.pdbx_description
1 polymer ?
#
loop_
_entity_poly.entity_id
_entity_poly.type
_entity_poly.pdbx_seq_one_letter_code
_entity_poly.pdbx_strand_id
1 'polypeptide(L)' 'MVILIIGLFYAIFMIAVGINEIYFYSTGESAFISSLILTFSAGILLGAFVWKFSAKTKN' A
#
# COMPACT_ATOMS: atom_id res chain seq x y z
N MET A 1 7.16 -7.57 -17.61
CA MET A 1 6.68 -8.03 -16.28
C MET A 1 7.55 -7.55 -15.14
N VAL A 2 8.88 -7.79 -15.17
CA VAL A 2 9.80 -7.36 -14.10
C VAL A 2 9.76 -5.85 -13.81
N ILE A 3 9.75 -4.99 -14.84
CA ILE A 3 9.68 -3.53 -14.68
C ILE A 3 8.40 -3.06 -13.96
N LEU A 4 7.26 -3.73 -14.22
CA LEU A 4 5.97 -3.41 -13.60
C LEU A 4 5.95 -3.82 -12.14
N ILE A 5 6.56 -4.95 -11.82
CA ILE A 5 6.69 -5.46 -10.45
C ILE A 5 7.60 -4.53 -9.63
N ILE A 6 8.73 -4.11 -10.19
CA ILE A 6 9.63 -3.14 -9.54
C ILE A 6 8.92 -1.80 -9.33
N GLY A 7 8.19 -1.30 -10.33
CA GLY A 7 7.40 -0.08 -10.20
C GLY A 7 6.33 -0.16 -9.11
N LEU A 8 5.66 -1.31 -8.97
CA LEU A 8 4.68 -1.55 -7.91
C LEU A 8 5.33 -1.52 -6.53
N PHE A 9 6.46 -2.22 -6.34
CA PHE A 9 7.18 -2.20 -5.07
C PHE A 9 7.68 -0.79 -4.72
N TYR A 10 8.16 -0.05 -5.70
CA TYR A 10 8.57 1.34 -5.50
C TYR A 10 7.39 2.23 -5.09
N ALA A 11 6.23 2.09 -5.74
CA ALA A 11 5.03 2.83 -5.37
C ALA A 11 4.59 2.53 -3.93
N ILE A 12 4.57 1.25 -3.53
CA ILE A 12 4.25 0.84 -2.16
C ILE A 12 5.25 1.44 -1.17
N PHE A 13 6.54 1.42 -1.50
CA PHE A 13 7.59 2.01 -0.67
C PHE A 13 7.39 3.52 -0.49
N MET A 14 7.15 4.28 -1.57
CA MET A 14 6.94 5.73 -1.49
C MET A 14 5.70 6.10 -0.68
N ILE A 15 4.61 5.33 -0.80
CA ILE A 15 3.41 5.53 0.01
C ILE A 15 3.71 5.26 1.50
N ALA A 16 4.42 4.19 1.81
CA ALA A 16 4.82 3.86 3.17
C ALA A 16 5.71 4.94 3.80
N VAL A 17 6.65 5.51 3.04
CA VAL A 17 7.48 6.64 3.46
C VAL A 17 6.59 7.86 3.78
N GLY A 18 5.66 8.22 2.88
CA GLY A 18 4.77 9.36 3.12
C GLY A 18 3.88 9.19 4.36
N ILE A 19 3.35 7.99 4.60
CA ILE A 19 2.57 7.70 5.82
C ILE A 19 3.45 7.80 7.07
N ASN A 20 4.68 7.29 7.00
CA ASN A 20 5.63 7.40 8.11
C ASN A 20 6.03 8.86 8.39
N GLU A 21 6.20 9.69 7.37
CA GLU A 21 6.50 11.12 7.53
C GLU A 21 5.34 11.86 8.21
N ILE A 22 4.09 11.58 7.81
CA ILE A 22 2.89 12.16 8.45
C ILE A 22 2.82 11.74 9.93
N TYR A 23 3.11 10.47 10.22
CA TYR A 23 3.16 9.95 11.58
C TYR A 23 4.26 10.64 12.40
N PHE A 24 5.48 10.66 11.86
CA PHE A 24 6.65 11.27 12.49
C PHE A 24 6.45 12.76 12.76
N TYR A 25 5.83 13.49 11.83
CA TYR A 25 5.48 14.90 12.02
C TYR A 25 4.54 15.11 13.23
N SER A 26 3.68 14.14 13.52
CA SER A 26 2.68 14.22 14.58
C SER A 26 3.19 13.70 15.93
N THR A 27 4.06 12.70 15.93
CA THR A 27 4.48 11.98 17.15
C THR A 27 5.94 12.19 17.53
N GLY A 28 6.77 12.66 16.60
CA GLY A 28 8.23 12.72 16.74
C GLY A 28 8.92 11.35 16.65
N GLU A 29 8.16 10.27 16.48
CA GLU A 29 8.66 8.89 16.48
C GLU A 29 8.48 8.23 15.10
N SER A 30 9.44 7.41 14.69
CA SER A 30 9.37 6.69 13.41
C SER A 30 8.62 5.37 13.57
N ALA A 31 7.61 5.15 12.72
CA ALA A 31 6.83 3.92 12.67
C ALA A 31 6.90 3.25 11.29
N PHE A 32 8.06 3.35 10.63
CA PHE A 32 8.22 2.98 9.21
C PHE A 32 7.78 1.55 8.90
N ILE A 33 8.16 0.56 9.74
CA ILE A 33 7.77 -0.84 9.55
C ILE A 33 6.25 -1.00 9.63
N SER A 34 5.60 -0.33 10.58
CA SER A 34 4.14 -0.33 10.72
C SER A 34 3.47 0.33 9.52
N SER A 35 3.99 1.47 9.05
CA SER A 35 3.50 2.16 7.85
C SER A 35 3.64 1.30 6.59
N LEU A 36 4.74 0.55 6.47
CA LEU A 36 4.96 -0.37 5.36
C LEU A 36 3.97 -1.55 5.38
N ILE A 37 3.80 -2.20 6.53
CA ILE A 37 2.81 -3.28 6.70
C ILE A 37 1.41 -2.79 6.40
N LEU A 38 1.03 -1.63 6.93
CA LEU A 38 -0.28 -1.01 6.69
C LEU A 38 -0.53 -0.77 5.20
N THR A 39 0.46 -0.22 4.49
CA THR A 39 0.37 0.05 3.05
C THR A 39 0.19 -1.25 2.26
N PHE A 40 0.94 -2.30 2.59
CA PHE A 40 0.79 -3.62 1.96
C PHE A 40 -0.60 -4.23 2.23
N SER A 41 -1.07 -4.20 3.48
CA SER A 41 -2.39 -4.73 3.83
C SER A 41 -3.51 -4.00 3.11
N ALA A 42 -3.44 -2.66 3.03
CA ALA A 42 -4.40 -1.85 2.29
C ALA A 42 -4.40 -2.19 0.79
N GLY A 43 -3.21 -2.39 0.19
CA GLY A 43 -3.07 -2.80 -1.21
C GLY A 43 -3.70 -4.16 -1.51
N ILE A 44 -3.50 -5.15 -0.63
CA ILE A 44 -4.12 -6.48 -0.77
C ILE A 44 -5.64 -6.39 -0.66
N LEU A 45 -6.16 -5.64 0.31
CA LEU A 45 -7.60 -5.44 0.49
C LEU A 45 -8.24 -4.75 -0.71
N LEU A 46 -7.59 -3.71 -1.27
CA LEU A 46 -8.03 -3.05 -2.50
C LEU A 46 -8.06 -4.03 -3.68
N GLY A 47 -7.00 -4.83 -3.84
CA GLY A 47 -6.95 -5.86 -4.89
C GLY A 47 -8.08 -6.88 -4.75
N ALA A 48 -8.33 -7.36 -3.53
CA ALA A 48 -9.43 -8.29 -3.23
C ALA A 48 -10.80 -7.65 -3.48
N PHE A 49 -10.98 -6.37 -3.12
CA PHE A 49 -12.21 -5.63 -3.34
C PHE A 49 -12.51 -5.45 -4.83
N VAL A 50 -11.53 -4.99 -5.61
CA VAL A 50 -11.64 -4.85 -7.07
C VAL A 50 -11.93 -6.20 -7.73
N TRP A 51 -11.27 -7.27 -7.29
CA TRP A 51 -11.53 -8.62 -7.77
C TRP A 51 -12.98 -9.06 -7.51
N LYS A 52 -13.47 -8.90 -6.27
CA LYS A 52 -14.85 -9.24 -5.90
C LYS A 52 -15.87 -8.44 -6.71
N PHE A 53 -15.62 -7.15 -6.93
CA PHE A 53 -16.51 -6.30 -7.72
C PHE A 53 -16.52 -6.71 -9.19
N SER A 54 -15.34 -6.91 -9.79
CA SER A 54 -15.19 -7.36 -11.18
C SER A 54 -15.85 -8.73 -11.43
N ALA A 55 -15.70 -9.67 -10.50
CA ALA A 55 -16.35 -10.98 -10.57
C ALA A 55 -17.88 -10.88 -10.49
N LYS A 56 -18.42 -9.91 -9.74
CA LYS A 56 -19.86 -9.68 -9.62
C LYS A 56 -20.46 -9.02 -10.88
N THR A 57 -19.69 -8.21 -11.60
CA THR A 57 -20.11 -7.58 -12.86
C THR A 57 -20.10 -8.53 -14.07
N LYS A 58 -19.39 -9.65 -13.98
CA LYS A 58 -19.32 -10.67 -15.05
C LYS A 58 -20.42 -11.74 -15.00
N ASN A 59 -21.21 -11.79 -13.92
CA ASN A 59 -22.41 -12.63 -13.80
C ASN A 59 -23.67 -11.77 -13.98
#